data_AF-A0A5D3YJV0-F1
#
_entry.id   AF-A0A5D3YJV0-F1
#
_cell.length_a   1.000
_cell.length_b   1.000
_cell.length_c   1.000
_cell.angle_alpha   90.00
_cell.angle_beta   90.00
_cell.angle_gamma   90.00
#
_symmetry.space_group_name_H-M   'P 1'
#
loop_
_entity.id
_entity.type
_entity.pdbx_description
1 polymer ?
#
loop_
_entity_poly.entity_id
_entity_poly.type
_entity_poly.pdbx_seq_one_letter_code
_entity_poly.pdbx_strand_id
1 'polypeptide(L)'
;MSDYPNLVTLQKAQDVSHQPANIYVDSVKQITVDNHPALFISGSFPDACTHLSNVSHQINNETLTLNFSAWRNTDKMCAQVLTPFSFIYEQLEDQEITSRSEVFINDTAYSY
;
A
#
# COMPACT_ATOMS: atom_id res chain seq x y z
N MET A 1 -7.45 -20.28 6.44
CA MET A 1 -6.20 -20.02 5.71
C MET A 1 -6.14 -18.53 5.51
N SER A 2 -5.02 -17.85 5.77
CA SER A 2 -4.97 -16.41 5.52
C SER A 2 -4.96 -16.23 4.01
N ASP A 3 -6.07 -15.73 3.43
CA ASP A 3 -6.34 -15.71 1.98
C ASP A 3 -5.41 -14.76 1.20
N TYR A 4 -4.54 -14.01 1.89
CA TYR A 4 -3.65 -13.01 1.30
C TYR A 4 -2.20 -13.19 1.80
N PRO A 5 -1.28 -13.70 0.97
CA PRO A 5 0.12 -13.87 1.36
C PRO A 5 0.82 -12.52 1.55
N ASN A 6 1.80 -12.47 2.44
CA ASN A 6 2.63 -11.27 2.70
C ASN A 6 1.83 -10.02 3.12
N LEU A 7 0.66 -10.22 3.75
CA LEU A 7 -0.15 -9.11 4.25
C LEU A 7 0.60 -8.32 5.33
N VAL A 8 0.78 -7.03 5.08
CA VAL A 8 1.42 -6.09 6.02
C VAL A 8 0.41 -5.17 6.67
N THR A 9 0.76 -4.66 7.84
CA THR A 9 0.00 -3.62 8.57
C THR A 9 0.80 -2.33 8.62
N LEU A 10 0.12 -1.21 8.85
CA LEU A 10 0.77 0.08 9.05
C LEU A 10 1.63 0.06 10.32
N GLN A 11 2.89 0.46 10.19
CA GLN A 11 3.85 0.53 11.28
C GLN A 11 4.48 1.93 11.31
N LYS A 12 4.31 2.64 12.43
CA LYS A 12 4.96 3.94 12.63
C LYS A 12 6.44 3.75 12.96
N ALA A 13 7.27 4.71 12.54
CA ALA A 13 8.70 4.70 12.79
C ALA A 13 9.10 4.91 14.27
N GLN A 14 8.17 5.22 15.16
CA GLN A 14 8.44 5.48 16.59
C GLN A 14 9.65 6.43 16.77
N ASP A 15 10.42 6.26 17.85
CA ASP A 15 11.60 7.08 18.18
C ASP A 15 12.89 6.53 17.57
N VAL A 16 12.83 5.62 16.59
CA VAL A 16 14.04 5.16 15.89
C VAL A 16 14.42 6.12 14.78
N SER A 17 15.73 6.27 14.54
CA SER A 17 16.21 6.99 13.36
C SER A 17 15.71 6.28 12.10
N HIS A 18 15.05 7.05 11.25
CA HIS A 18 14.40 6.54 10.05
C HIS A 18 14.53 7.53 8.91
N GLN A 19 14.41 6.99 7.71
CA GLN A 19 14.33 7.76 6.47
C GLN A 19 13.13 7.27 5.65
N PRO A 20 12.54 8.13 4.80
CA PRO A 20 11.57 7.69 3.81
C PRO A 20 12.11 6.56 2.95
N ALA A 21 11.25 5.62 2.58
CA ALA A 21 11.58 4.51 1.72
C ALA A 21 10.59 4.44 0.55
N ASN A 22 11.08 3.95 -0.59
CA ASN A 22 10.23 3.70 -1.75
C ASN A 22 9.43 2.42 -1.55
N ILE A 23 8.33 2.31 -2.28
CA ILE A 23 7.60 1.07 -2.48
C ILE A 23 7.43 0.84 -3.98
N TYR A 24 7.37 -0.43 -4.38
CA TYR A 24 7.03 -0.81 -5.75
C TYR A 24 5.70 -1.53 -5.71
N VAL A 25 4.72 -1.01 -6.45
CA VAL A 25 3.40 -1.66 -6.56
C VAL A 25 3.39 -2.45 -7.87
N ASP A 26 2.96 -3.70 -7.78
CA ASP A 26 2.92 -4.63 -8.90
C ASP A 26 1.49 -4.76 -9.43
N SER A 27 0.49 -4.84 -8.54
CA SER A 27 -0.91 -4.89 -8.95
C SER A 27 -1.88 -4.38 -7.89
N VAL A 28 -3.04 -3.91 -8.36
CA VAL A 28 -4.20 -3.57 -7.55
C VAL A 28 -5.39 -4.41 -8.02
N LYS A 29 -6.20 -4.88 -7.08
CA LYS A 29 -7.44 -5.61 -7.37
C LYS A 29 -8.53 -5.13 -6.44
N GLN A 30 -9.75 -4.97 -6.96
CA GLN A 30 -10.90 -4.84 -6.08
C GLN A 30 -11.23 -6.20 -5.45
N ILE A 31 -11.41 -6.20 -4.14
CA ILE A 31 -11.86 -7.34 -3.35
C ILE A 31 -13.04 -6.93 -2.46
N THR A 32 -13.61 -7.89 -1.75
CA THR A 32 -14.65 -7.65 -0.73
C THR A 32 -14.13 -8.13 0.62
N VAL A 33 -14.15 -7.25 1.62
CA VAL A 33 -13.80 -7.54 3.01
C VAL A 33 -14.99 -7.14 3.88
N ASP A 34 -15.50 -8.06 4.68
CA ASP A 34 -16.66 -7.84 5.56
C ASP A 34 -17.87 -7.21 4.85
N ASN A 35 -18.14 -7.65 3.61
CA ASN A 35 -19.22 -7.14 2.74
C ASN A 35 -19.06 -5.68 2.28
N HIS A 36 -17.86 -5.11 2.43
CA HIS A 36 -17.47 -3.81 1.90
C HIS A 36 -16.40 -3.97 0.81
N PRO A 37 -16.47 -3.17 -0.26
CA PRO A 37 -15.46 -3.17 -1.30
C PRO A 37 -14.14 -2.56 -0.77
N ALA A 38 -13.03 -3.23 -1.07
CA ALA A 38 -11.69 -2.81 -0.66
C ALA A 38 -10.71 -2.98 -1.81
N LEU A 39 -9.57 -2.30 -1.75
CA LEU A 39 -8.48 -2.50 -2.69
C LEU A 39 -7.44 -3.43 -2.08
N PHE A 40 -7.12 -4.51 -2.78
CA PHE A 40 -5.97 -5.35 -2.51
C PHE A 40 -4.78 -4.87 -3.35
N ILE A 41 -3.75 -4.38 -2.68
CA ILE A 41 -2.53 -3.87 -3.30
C ILE A 41 -1.42 -4.89 -3.03
N SER A 42 -0.74 -5.34 -4.08
CA SER A 42 0.43 -6.20 -3.98
C SER A 42 1.63 -5.55 -4.64
N GLY A 43 2.80 -5.81 -4.09
CA GLY A 43 4.03 -5.15 -4.50
C GLY A 43 5.25 -5.72 -3.84
N SER A 44 6.35 -4.97 -3.93
CA SER A 44 7.61 -5.29 -3.28
C SER A 44 8.24 -4.06 -2.62
N PHE A 45 8.82 -4.27 -1.45
CA PHE A 45 9.74 -3.31 -0.82
C PHE A 45 11.16 -3.47 -1.39
N PRO A 46 11.96 -2.38 -1.43
CA PRO A 46 13.34 -2.42 -1.90
C PRO A 46 14.28 -3.27 -1.02
N ASP A 47 13.94 -3.44 0.25
CA ASP A 47 14.72 -4.16 1.24
C ASP A 47 13.83 -4.77 2.34
N ALA A 48 14.41 -5.67 3.14
CA ALA A 48 13.68 -6.39 4.19
C ALA A 48 13.35 -5.54 5.43
N CYS A 49 13.79 -4.29 5.49
CA CYS A 49 13.60 -3.39 6.65
C CYS A 49 12.63 -2.24 6.36
N THR A 50 12.10 -2.19 5.14
CA THR A 50 11.14 -1.18 4.77
C THR A 50 9.79 -1.55 5.37
N HIS A 51 9.14 -0.57 5.96
CA HIS A 51 7.85 -0.70 6.61
C HIS A 51 6.89 0.34 6.06
N LEU A 52 5.66 -0.06 5.80
CA LEU A 52 4.59 0.86 5.39
C LEU A 52 4.11 1.65 6.61
N SER A 53 4.19 2.99 6.59
CA SER A 53 3.77 3.82 7.73
C SER A 53 2.35 4.35 7.59
N ASN A 54 1.96 4.75 6.39
CA ASN A 54 0.66 5.36 6.14
C ASN A 54 0.23 5.10 4.72
N VAL A 55 -1.08 4.92 4.54
CA VAL A 55 -1.74 4.98 3.24
C VAL A 55 -2.92 5.93 3.40
N SER A 56 -2.94 6.99 2.61
CA SER A 56 -4.07 7.89 2.51
C SER A 56 -4.58 7.91 1.08
N HIS A 57 -5.86 8.25 0.91
CA HIS A 57 -6.42 8.49 -0.41
C HIS A 57 -6.79 9.96 -0.58
N GLN A 58 -6.85 10.38 -1.84
CA GLN A 58 -7.48 11.62 -2.25
C GLN A 58 -8.30 11.33 -3.50
N ILE A 59 -9.46 11.96 -3.58
CA ILE A 59 -10.32 11.89 -4.75
C ILE A 59 -10.45 13.29 -5.33
N ASN A 60 -9.98 13.43 -6.57
CA ASN A 60 -10.10 14.67 -7.33
C ASN A 60 -10.91 14.35 -8.59
N ASN A 61 -12.13 14.86 -8.66
CA ASN A 61 -13.11 14.52 -9.71
C ASN A 61 -13.34 12.99 -9.78
N GLU A 62 -12.90 12.37 -10.87
CA GLU A 62 -13.04 10.93 -11.12
C GLU A 62 -11.76 10.16 -10.81
N THR A 63 -10.68 10.84 -10.44
CA THR A 63 -9.39 10.20 -10.14
C THR A 63 -9.28 9.86 -8.67
N LEU A 64 -9.15 8.56 -8.37
CA LEU A 64 -8.74 8.07 -7.06
C LEU A 64 -7.21 7.97 -7.01
N THR A 65 -6.59 8.61 -6.04
CA THR A 65 -5.13 8.54 -5.80
C THR A 65 -4.87 7.98 -4.41
N LEU A 66 -4.09 6.92 -4.30
CA LEU A 66 -3.53 6.45 -3.03
C LEU A 66 -2.08 6.94 -2.88
N ASN A 67 -1.79 7.54 -1.74
CA ASN A 67 -0.47 7.99 -1.36
C ASN A 67 0.08 7.06 -0.30
N PHE A 68 1.13 6.32 -0.66
CA PHE A 68 1.80 5.39 0.23
C PHE A 68 3.04 6.06 0.82
N SER A 69 3.16 6.02 2.14
CA SER A 69 4.37 6.42 2.86
C SER A 69 4.99 5.18 3.48
N ALA A 70 6.28 4.98 3.22
CA ALA A 70 7.07 3.95 3.86
C ALA A 70 8.35 4.54 4.46
N TRP A 71 8.93 3.80 5.39
CA TRP A 71 10.16 4.19 6.06
C TRP A 71 11.05 2.98 6.26
N ARG A 72 12.34 3.22 6.48
CA ARG A 72 13.30 2.21 6.91
C ARG A 72 14.23 2.76 7.97
N ASN A 73 14.70 1.91 8.86
CA ASN A 73 15.65 2.26 9.90
C ASN A 73 17.02 2.56 9.28
N THR A 74 17.66 3.68 9.63
CA THR A 74 18.97 4.08 9.10
C THR A 74 20.15 3.36 9.75
N ASP A 75 19.94 2.82 10.95
CA ASP A 75 21.00 2.32 11.83
C ASP A 75 21.12 0.79 11.76
N LYS A 76 20.25 0.14 10.96
CA LYS A 76 20.27 -1.30 10.73
C LYS A 76 20.85 -1.63 9.36
N MET A 77 21.74 -2.61 9.33
CA MET A 77 22.11 -3.27 8.08
C MET A 77 20.94 -4.13 7.62
N CYS A 78 20.46 -3.85 6.41
CA CYS A 78 19.28 -4.47 5.84
C CYS A 78 19.66 -5.25 4.59
N ALA A 79 19.10 -6.45 4.46
CA ALA A 79 19.28 -7.25 3.26
C ALA A 79 18.69 -6.51 2.05
N GLN A 80 19.52 -6.32 1.01
CA GLN A 80 19.13 -5.68 -0.24
C GLN A 80 18.42 -6.69 -1.14
N VAL A 81 17.18 -7.03 -0.76
CA VAL A 81 16.34 -7.99 -1.48
C VAL A 81 14.93 -7.44 -1.62
N LEU A 82 14.34 -7.62 -2.80
CA LEU A 82 12.95 -7.29 -3.02
C LEU A 82 12.08 -8.16 -2.11
N THR A 83 11.38 -7.52 -1.19
CA THR A 83 10.55 -8.21 -0.20
C THR A 83 9.10 -8.04 -0.59
N PRO A 84 8.37 -9.11 -0.96
CA PRO A 84 6.99 -9.00 -1.37
C PRO A 84 6.13 -8.50 -0.21
N PHE A 85 5.16 -7.65 -0.52
CA PHE A 85 4.15 -7.20 0.42
C PHE A 85 2.76 -7.26 -0.22
N SER A 86 1.75 -7.30 0.63
CA SER A 86 0.36 -7.11 0.27
C SER A 86 -0.32 -6.24 1.31
N PHE A 87 -1.27 -5.41 0.89
CA PHE A 87 -1.96 -4.48 1.77
C PHE A 87 -3.42 -4.35 1.33
N ILE A 88 -4.32 -4.30 2.31
CA ILE A 88 -5.75 -4.10 2.06
C ILE A 88 -6.10 -2.68 2.48
N TYR A 89 -6.65 -1.92 1.53
CA TYR A 89 -7.14 -0.58 1.78
C TYR A 89 -8.67 -0.59 1.88
N GLU A 90 -9.17 -0.40 3.10
CA GLU A 90 -10.59 -0.51 3.46
C GLU A 90 -11.23 0.85 3.78
N GLN A 91 -10.49 1.95 3.61
CA GLN A 91 -10.94 3.30 3.98
C GLN A 91 -11.69 4.03 2.85
N LEU A 92 -12.08 3.32 1.80
CA LEU A 92 -12.89 3.88 0.70
C LEU A 92 -14.37 3.66 1.00
N GLU A 93 -15.19 4.64 0.67
CA GLU A 93 -16.64 4.45 0.61
C GLU A 93 -17.03 3.64 -0.63
N ASP A 94 -18.14 2.89 -0.55
CA ASP A 94 -18.64 2.06 -1.66
C ASP A 94 -18.79 2.84 -2.97
N GLN A 95 -19.24 4.09 -2.89
CA GLN A 95 -19.44 5.00 -4.03
C GLN A 95 -18.11 5.42 -4.67
N GLU A 96 -17.03 5.48 -3.88
CA GLU A 96 -15.71 5.90 -4.33
C GLU A 96 -15.03 4.82 -5.16
N ILE A 97 -15.26 3.55 -4.85
CA ILE A 97 -14.63 2.42 -5.54
C ILE A 97 -15.47 1.89 -6.71
N THR A 98 -16.80 1.80 -6.57
CA THR A 98 -17.69 1.20 -7.59
C THR A 98 -17.86 2.04 -8.85
N SER A 99 -17.59 3.34 -8.77
CA SER A 99 -17.71 4.27 -9.91
C SER A 99 -16.42 4.40 -10.74
N ARG A 100 -15.37 3.66 -10.38
CA ARG A 100 -14.02 3.83 -10.94
C ARG A 100 -13.42 2.48 -11.36
N SER A 101 -12.54 2.54 -12.36
CA SER A 101 -11.80 1.37 -12.87
C SER A 101 -10.29 1.54 -12.75
N GLU A 102 -9.81 2.67 -12.23
CA GLU A 102 -8.39 3.02 -12.13
C GLU A 102 -8.07 3.74 -10.83
N VAL A 103 -6.90 3.42 -10.27
CA VAL A 103 -6.31 4.11 -9.12
C VAL A 103 -4.89 4.55 -9.45
N PHE A 104 -4.51 5.75 -9.02
CA PHE A 104 -3.14 6.22 -9.10
C PHE A 104 -2.42 5.93 -7.79
N ILE A 105 -1.30 5.22 -7.84
CA ILE A 105 -0.43 4.99 -6.69
C ILE A 105 0.97 5.48 -7.03
N ASN A 106 1.45 6.47 -6.27
CA ASN A 106 2.75 7.13 -6.52
C ASN A 106 2.93 7.51 -8.00
N ASP A 107 1.97 8.27 -8.55
CA ASP A 107 1.93 8.75 -9.94
C ASP A 107 1.78 7.67 -11.04
N THR A 108 1.59 6.40 -10.68
CA THR A 108 1.36 5.29 -11.62
C THR A 108 -0.10 4.83 -11.59
N ALA A 109 -0.74 4.69 -12.76
CA ALA A 109 -2.11 4.21 -12.87
C ALA A 109 -2.18 2.68 -12.85
N TYR A 110 -3.15 2.14 -12.10
CA TYR A 110 -3.47 0.72 -12.01
C TYR A 110 -4.95 0.51 -12.25
N SER A 111 -5.30 -0.34 -13.21
CA SER A 111 -6.68 -0.82 -13.36
C SER A 111 -6.97 -1.92 -12.35
N TYR A 112 -8.18 -1.94 -11.78
CA TYR A 112 -8.56 -2.88 -10.71
C TYR A 112 -9.98 -3.41 -10.84
#